data_AF-A0A166KTT5-F1
#
_entry.id   AF-A0A166KTT5-F1
#
_cell.length_a   1.000
_cell.length_b   1.000
_cell.length_c   1.000
_cell.angle_alpha   90.00
_cell.angle_beta   90.00
_cell.angle_gamma   90.00
#
_symmetry.space_group_name_H-M   'P 1'
#
loop_
_entity.id
_entity.type
_entity.pdbx_description
1 polymer ?
#
loop_
_entity_poly.entity_id
_entity_poly.type
_entity_poly.pdbx_seq_one_letter_code
_entity_poly.pdbx_strand_id
1 'polypeptide(L)'
;MQSDTLPAFDGTYWASLVQDMSWLPSSSSGDLDFEDFMDFGPELGDAQAFPTSGFRTSDELEPIDQYNTPASPEAELEPSTISISTVFNLDRVEADGSTPDFYLIASDGVHFAVNAAKLRENSINQFGGLLASTNSMAAMPLSSTVLNMLLHTIYGLSAAQYAPAVDDLAATIDASEPYGLSMEVLACHPTSPLFEAILSRAPSQPLECYSLAAHAKLEDLAGVISPYTLSLPLPDVTEENAECMGPSYLRRLFFLHLGRMEALKRILRAPPTPHPPTEDCDGYAEYLHPGAWVQRVGEIVWGASPNISSISLETRLSAIGKETDCTECQHYLAHRVKKLVTEWSLVKNTI
;
A
#
# COMPACT_ATOMS: atom_id res chain seq x y z
N MET A 1 41.56 6.31 -18.39
CA MET A 1 41.61 4.84 -18.36
C MET A 1 40.63 4.43 -17.27
N GLN A 2 39.46 3.84 -17.50
CA GLN A 2 38.88 3.13 -18.65
C GLN A 2 37.58 3.82 -19.10
N SER A 3 37.27 3.68 -20.39
CA SER A 3 36.04 4.17 -21.01
C SER A 3 35.13 2.97 -21.25
N ASP A 4 34.00 2.90 -20.55
CA ASP A 4 32.96 1.91 -20.82
C ASP A 4 32.13 2.38 -22.00
N THR A 5 32.36 1.73 -23.13
CA THR A 5 31.64 1.96 -24.39
C THR A 5 30.42 1.06 -24.38
N LEU A 6 29.23 1.65 -24.26
CA LEU A 6 27.96 0.94 -24.44
C LEU A 6 27.92 0.31 -25.85
N PRO A 7 27.42 -0.93 -26.01
CA PRO A 7 27.35 -1.56 -27.32
C PRO A 7 26.39 -0.79 -28.23
N ALA A 8 26.83 -0.59 -29.46
CA ALA A 8 26.08 0.09 -30.50
C ALA A 8 24.77 -0.65 -30.80
N PHE A 9 23.71 0.14 -30.98
CA PHE A 9 22.36 -0.27 -31.32
C PHE A 9 22.34 -0.95 -32.71
N ASP A 10 22.11 -2.26 -32.75
CA ASP A 10 21.95 -3.01 -34.00
C ASP A 10 20.47 -3.03 -34.43
N GLY A 11 20.13 -2.16 -35.39
CA GLY A 11 18.77 -2.03 -35.92
C GLY A 11 18.30 -3.22 -36.77
N THR A 12 19.18 -4.15 -37.15
CA THR A 12 18.82 -5.26 -38.04
C THR A 12 18.19 -6.44 -37.31
N TYR A 13 18.52 -6.62 -36.03
CA TYR A 13 17.90 -7.64 -35.16
C TYR A 13 16.43 -7.33 -34.84
N TRP A 14 16.05 -6.05 -34.82
CA TRP A 14 14.69 -5.63 -34.45
C TRP A 14 13.71 -5.57 -35.63
N ALA A 15 14.19 -5.43 -36.86
CA ALA A 15 13.34 -5.52 -38.05
C ALA A 15 12.68 -6.91 -38.18
N SER A 16 13.33 -7.97 -37.69
CA SER A 16 12.74 -9.31 -37.66
C SER A 16 11.79 -9.53 -36.47
N LEU A 17 12.06 -8.92 -35.30
CA LEU A 17 11.19 -9.05 -34.13
C LEU A 17 9.88 -8.26 -34.26
N VAL A 18 9.89 -7.13 -34.99
CA VAL A 18 8.68 -6.35 -35.31
C VAL A 18 7.80 -7.07 -36.34
N GLN A 19 8.39 -7.91 -37.20
CA GLN A 19 7.64 -8.78 -38.11
C GLN A 19 7.00 -9.99 -37.41
N ASP A 20 7.48 -10.36 -36.20
CA ASP A 20 7.00 -11.50 -35.43
C ASP A 20 6.06 -11.10 -34.26
N MET A 21 5.25 -10.04 -34.45
CA MET A 21 4.09 -9.75 -33.59
C MET A 21 2.91 -10.69 -33.89
N SER A 22 3.19 -11.98 -34.00
CA SER A 22 2.20 -13.05 -34.19
C SER A 22 1.40 -13.36 -32.91
N TRP A 23 1.72 -12.72 -31.79
CA TRP A 23 1.04 -12.84 -30.48
C TRP A 23 -0.05 -11.79 -30.23
N LEU A 24 -0.30 -10.86 -31.16
CA LEU A 24 -1.53 -10.05 -31.10
C LEU A 24 -2.70 -10.97 -31.47
N PRO A 25 -3.74 -11.12 -30.63
CA PRO A 25 -4.93 -11.84 -31.06
C PRO A 25 -5.45 -11.15 -32.31
N SER A 26 -5.50 -11.92 -33.40
CA SER A 26 -6.16 -11.50 -34.63
C SER A 26 -7.60 -11.19 -34.26
N SER A 27 -8.04 -9.99 -34.60
CA SER A 27 -9.38 -9.51 -34.35
C SER A 27 -10.40 -10.47 -34.98
N SER A 28 -10.97 -11.35 -34.17
CA SER A 28 -12.25 -12.00 -34.44
C SER A 28 -13.22 -11.56 -33.36
N SER A 29 -14.11 -10.65 -33.74
CA SER A 29 -15.46 -10.41 -33.19
C SER A 29 -15.75 -11.10 -31.85
N GLY A 30 -15.54 -10.35 -30.78
CA GLY A 30 -15.86 -10.72 -29.41
C GLY A 30 -15.37 -9.58 -28.56
N ASP A 31 -16.17 -8.51 -28.48
CA ASP A 31 -15.97 -7.45 -27.49
C ASP A 31 -15.97 -8.10 -26.11
N LEU A 32 -14.77 -8.35 -25.58
CA LEU A 32 -14.57 -8.55 -24.16
C LEU A 32 -14.63 -7.15 -23.57
N ASP A 33 -15.83 -6.77 -23.15
CA ASP A 33 -16.07 -5.49 -22.51
C ASP A 33 -15.27 -5.45 -21.21
N PHE A 34 -14.22 -4.64 -21.20
CA PHE A 34 -13.27 -4.53 -20.10
C PHE A 34 -13.94 -4.04 -18.81
N GLU A 35 -15.11 -3.40 -18.91
CA GLU A 35 -15.92 -3.00 -17.76
C GLU A 35 -16.63 -4.17 -17.08
N ASP A 36 -17.06 -5.21 -17.81
CA ASP A 36 -17.65 -6.44 -17.23
C ASP A 36 -16.61 -7.29 -16.49
N PHE A 37 -15.32 -7.16 -16.85
CA PHE A 37 -14.22 -7.80 -16.11
C PHE A 37 -13.94 -7.14 -14.75
N MET A 38 -14.43 -5.91 -14.54
CA MET A 38 -14.16 -5.09 -13.36
C MET A 38 -15.26 -5.17 -12.27
N ASP A 39 -16.32 -5.96 -12.48
CA ASP A 39 -17.41 -6.13 -11.51
C ASP A 39 -17.13 -7.33 -10.57
N PHE A 40 -16.98 -7.08 -9.26
CA PHE A 40 -16.57 -8.11 -8.29
C PHE A 40 -17.53 -8.19 -7.09
N GLY A 41 -18.42 -9.17 -7.11
CA GLY A 41 -19.14 -9.66 -5.93
C GLY A 41 -18.35 -10.76 -5.18
N PRO A 42 -18.58 -10.97 -3.87
CA PRO A 42 -17.85 -11.96 -3.08
C PRO A 42 -18.68 -13.23 -2.85
N GLU A 43 -18.19 -14.41 -3.26
CA GLU A 43 -18.70 -15.69 -2.74
C GLU A 43 -17.59 -16.73 -2.50
N LEU A 44 -17.45 -17.09 -1.21
CA LEU A 44 -17.17 -18.39 -0.56
C LEU A 44 -15.97 -19.27 -1.02
N GLY A 45 -15.22 -19.97 -0.14
CA GLY A 45 -15.32 -20.18 1.31
C GLY A 45 -14.31 -21.24 1.81
N ASP A 46 -13.89 -21.05 3.07
CA ASP A 46 -13.47 -21.96 4.14
C ASP A 46 -12.52 -23.18 3.98
N ALA A 47 -11.38 -23.03 4.70
CA ALA A 47 -10.86 -23.84 5.82
C ALA A 47 -10.32 -25.28 5.61
N GLN A 48 -9.11 -25.54 6.14
CA GLN A 48 -8.89 -26.54 7.20
C GLN A 48 -7.49 -26.44 7.88
N ALA A 49 -7.47 -26.85 9.16
CA ALA A 49 -6.45 -26.60 10.17
C ALA A 49 -5.46 -27.77 10.43
N PHE A 50 -4.44 -27.43 11.25
CA PHE A 50 -3.26 -28.14 11.80
C PHE A 50 -3.36 -29.63 12.20
N PRO A 51 -2.21 -30.24 12.58
CA PRO A 51 -2.02 -30.50 14.01
C PRO A 51 -0.60 -30.29 14.58
N THR A 52 -0.60 -30.00 15.88
CA THR A 52 0.48 -29.88 16.88
C THR A 52 0.99 -31.21 17.46
N SER A 53 2.25 -31.26 17.92
CA SER A 53 2.81 -32.19 18.93
C SER A 53 4.31 -31.86 19.14
N GLY A 54 4.94 -31.84 20.32
CA GLY A 54 4.57 -32.32 21.65
C GLY A 54 5.66 -32.02 22.71
N PHE A 55 5.29 -32.30 23.97
CA PHE A 55 6.04 -32.14 25.22
C PHE A 55 7.22 -33.11 25.41
N ARG A 56 8.27 -32.71 26.15
CA ARG A 56 8.93 -33.56 27.18
C ARG A 56 9.80 -32.79 28.19
N THR A 57 9.57 -33.11 29.47
CA THR A 57 10.32 -32.89 30.72
C THR A 57 11.66 -33.67 30.74
N SER A 58 12.66 -33.54 31.64
CA SER A 58 12.75 -33.14 33.06
C SER A 58 14.24 -33.01 33.45
N ASP A 59 14.49 -32.27 34.56
CA ASP A 59 15.48 -32.47 35.64
C ASP A 59 16.99 -32.63 35.38
N GLU A 60 17.82 -31.83 36.06
CA GLU A 60 18.78 -32.33 37.08
C GLU A 60 19.26 -31.19 38.02
N LEU A 61 19.14 -31.41 39.33
CA LEU A 61 19.63 -30.58 40.43
C LEU A 61 20.98 -31.12 40.91
N GLU A 62 21.92 -30.27 41.32
CA GLU A 62 22.78 -30.55 42.48
C GLU A 62 23.11 -29.29 43.31
N PRO A 63 23.32 -29.41 44.64
CA PRO A 63 23.32 -28.32 45.62
C PRO A 63 24.68 -28.09 46.31
N ILE A 64 25.05 -26.85 46.69
CA ILE A 64 26.11 -26.61 47.69
C ILE A 64 25.85 -25.35 48.55
N ASP A 65 25.70 -25.61 49.85
CA ASP A 65 26.08 -24.91 51.10
C ASP A 65 25.84 -23.41 51.40
N GLN A 66 25.50 -23.24 52.69
CA GLN A 66 25.12 -22.04 53.44
C GLN A 66 26.31 -21.16 53.89
N TYR A 67 25.92 -19.94 54.32
CA TYR A 67 26.58 -18.98 55.21
C TYR A 67 27.52 -17.94 54.59
N ASN A 68 27.00 -16.73 54.37
CA ASN A 68 27.27 -15.60 55.28
C ASN A 68 26.46 -14.36 54.90
N THR A 69 25.64 -13.90 55.84
CA THR A 69 24.98 -12.59 55.82
C THR A 69 25.96 -11.51 56.26
N PRO A 70 26.12 -10.43 55.49
CA PRO A 70 26.32 -9.11 56.06
C PRO A 70 25.07 -8.26 55.83
N ALA A 71 24.67 -7.55 56.88
CA ALA A 71 23.58 -6.59 56.86
C ALA A 71 23.71 -5.62 55.67
N SER A 72 22.69 -5.62 54.81
CA SER A 72 22.55 -4.65 53.73
C SER A 72 21.87 -3.39 54.30
N PRO A 73 22.37 -2.18 53.99
CA PRO A 73 21.75 -0.94 54.45
C PRO A 73 20.35 -0.84 53.85
N GLU A 74 19.43 -0.25 54.62
CA GLU A 74 18.06 0.08 54.21
C GLU A 74 18.06 0.57 52.75
N ALA A 75 17.52 -0.25 51.85
CA ALA A 75 17.19 0.17 50.52
C ALA A 75 16.11 1.23 50.66
N GLU A 76 16.53 2.49 50.63
CA GLU A 76 15.66 3.60 50.31
C GLU A 76 14.93 3.20 49.02
N LEU A 77 13.62 2.94 49.15
CA LEU A 77 12.73 2.77 48.02
C LEU A 77 12.73 4.09 47.27
N GLU A 78 13.66 4.24 46.33
CA GLU A 78 13.56 5.21 45.25
C GLU A 78 12.14 5.12 44.71
N PRO A 79 11.37 6.22 44.67
CA PRO A 79 10.01 6.16 44.14
C PRO A 79 10.14 5.68 42.70
N SER A 80 9.70 4.44 42.46
CA SER A 80 9.63 3.88 41.13
C SER A 80 8.82 4.85 40.29
N THR A 81 9.50 5.56 39.38
CA THR A 81 8.89 6.54 38.52
C THR A 81 7.96 5.79 37.57
N ILE A 82 6.68 5.75 37.94
CA ILE A 82 5.64 5.12 37.12
C ILE A 82 5.56 5.90 35.81
N SER A 83 5.87 5.24 34.70
CA SER A 83 5.71 5.80 33.37
C SER A 83 4.24 5.74 32.97
N ILE A 84 3.63 6.88 32.65
CA ILE A 84 2.20 7.01 32.33
C ILE A 84 2.07 7.63 30.94
N SER A 85 1.13 7.12 30.14
CA SER A 85 0.79 7.70 28.85
C SER A 85 0.32 9.16 29.00
N THR A 86 0.83 10.04 28.15
CA THR A 86 0.45 11.46 28.17
C THR A 86 -1.00 11.69 27.74
N VAL A 87 -1.56 10.79 26.91
CA VAL A 87 -2.93 10.89 26.38
C VAL A 87 -3.93 10.05 27.17
N PHE A 88 -3.51 8.89 27.67
CA PHE A 88 -4.33 7.99 28.47
C PHE A 88 -3.88 8.02 29.93
N ASN A 89 -4.16 9.14 30.60
CA ASN A 89 -3.88 9.39 32.02
C ASN A 89 -5.17 9.56 32.83
N LEU A 90 -5.06 9.60 34.16
CA LEU A 90 -6.22 9.73 35.07
C LEU A 90 -7.00 11.05 34.94
N ASP A 91 -6.35 12.11 34.47
CA ASP A 91 -6.96 13.45 34.36
C ASP A 91 -7.84 13.56 33.11
N ARG A 92 -7.83 12.53 32.25
CA ARG A 92 -8.67 12.46 31.07
C ARG A 92 -10.14 12.31 31.47
N VAL A 93 -10.96 13.22 30.95
CA VAL A 93 -12.43 13.14 31.07
C VAL A 93 -13.01 13.03 29.67
N GLU A 94 -13.80 12.00 29.43
CA GLU A 94 -14.47 11.79 28.14
C GLU A 94 -15.62 12.78 27.94
N ALA A 95 -16.12 12.90 26.70
CA ALA A 95 -17.18 13.85 26.35
C ALA A 95 -18.50 13.60 27.12
N ASP A 96 -18.71 12.38 27.61
CA ASP A 96 -19.85 11.98 28.43
C ASP A 96 -19.64 12.22 29.94
N GLY A 97 -18.48 12.76 30.33
CA GLY A 97 -18.10 13.00 31.72
C GLY A 97 -17.53 11.78 32.44
N SER A 98 -17.34 10.65 31.75
CA SER A 98 -16.73 9.46 32.34
C SER A 98 -15.22 9.65 32.57
N THR A 99 -14.74 9.08 33.66
CA THR A 99 -13.32 9.06 34.03
C THR A 99 -12.75 7.66 33.86
N PRO A 100 -11.45 7.51 33.59
CA PRO A 100 -10.77 6.21 33.57
C PRO A 100 -11.00 5.42 34.86
N ASP A 101 -11.37 4.15 34.72
CA ASP A 101 -11.66 3.22 35.82
C ASP A 101 -10.78 1.95 35.78
N PHE A 102 -9.89 1.86 34.78
CA PHE A 102 -9.06 0.68 34.55
C PHE A 102 -7.67 1.06 34.05
N TYR A 103 -6.65 0.27 34.41
CA TYR A 103 -5.29 0.43 33.94
C TYR A 103 -4.85 -0.72 33.04
N LEU A 104 -4.26 -0.39 31.89
CA LEU A 104 -3.52 -1.32 31.07
C LEU A 104 -2.03 -1.03 31.21
N ILE A 105 -1.23 -2.06 31.44
CA ILE A 105 0.23 -1.95 31.56
C ILE A 105 0.85 -2.62 30.34
N ALA A 106 1.56 -1.84 29.52
CA ALA A 106 2.33 -2.35 28.40
C ALA A 106 3.55 -3.16 28.86
N SER A 107 4.12 -3.97 27.97
CA SER A 107 5.27 -4.84 28.26
C SER A 107 6.54 -4.08 28.66
N ASP A 108 6.63 -2.80 28.29
CA ASP A 108 7.71 -1.87 28.65
C ASP A 108 7.41 -1.05 29.92
N GLY A 109 6.32 -1.37 30.62
CA GLY A 109 5.97 -0.77 31.92
C GLY A 109 5.22 0.56 31.84
N VAL A 110 4.82 1.01 30.64
CA VAL A 110 4.00 2.22 30.48
C VAL A 110 2.55 1.92 30.86
N HIS A 111 1.98 2.78 31.70
CA HIS A 111 0.61 2.67 32.20
C HIS A 111 -0.35 3.52 31.37
N PHE A 112 -1.49 2.95 31.03
CA PHE A 112 -2.57 3.57 30.28
C PHE A 112 -3.84 3.53 31.12
N ALA A 113 -4.32 4.70 31.54
CA ALA A 113 -5.60 4.84 32.22
C ALA A 113 -6.72 4.91 31.16
N VAL A 114 -7.66 3.98 31.22
CA VAL A 114 -8.71 3.77 30.23
C VAL A 114 -10.06 3.56 30.92
N ASN A 115 -11.14 3.73 30.15
CA ASN A 115 -12.50 3.39 30.54
C ASN A 115 -12.85 1.96 30.09
N ALA A 116 -13.13 1.08 31.03
CA ALA A 116 -13.47 -0.32 30.78
C ALA A 116 -14.80 -0.47 30.03
N ALA A 117 -15.79 0.40 30.25
CA ALA A 117 -17.03 0.39 29.48
C ALA A 117 -16.75 0.66 27.99
N LYS A 118 -15.91 1.64 27.67
CA LYS A 118 -15.52 1.96 26.29
C LYS A 118 -14.82 0.80 25.58
N LEU A 119 -13.94 0.08 26.29
CA LEU A 119 -13.28 -1.10 25.75
C LEU A 119 -14.26 -2.26 25.52
N ARG A 120 -15.25 -2.46 26.41
CA ARG A 120 -16.30 -3.48 26.24
C ARG A 120 -17.23 -3.18 25.06
N GLU A 121 -17.54 -1.92 24.81
CA GLU A 121 -18.36 -1.51 23.67
C GLU A 121 -17.74 -1.90 22.32
N ASN A 122 -16.41 -1.94 22.25
CA ASN A 122 -15.67 -2.21 21.02
C ASN A 122 -15.10 -3.63 20.93
N SER A 123 -15.26 -4.45 21.97
CA SER A 123 -14.71 -5.80 22.06
C SER A 123 -15.79 -6.86 22.24
N ILE A 124 -15.72 -7.93 21.44
CA ILE A 124 -16.68 -9.05 21.53
C ILE A 124 -16.30 -10.10 22.59
N ASN A 125 -15.10 -10.02 23.18
CA ASN A 125 -14.58 -11.03 24.12
C ASN A 125 -14.13 -10.42 25.45
N GLN A 126 -14.72 -9.29 25.85
CA GLN A 126 -14.34 -8.55 27.07
C GLN A 126 -12.86 -8.18 27.11
N PHE A 127 -12.32 -7.81 25.94
CA PHE A 127 -10.93 -7.43 25.71
C PHE A 127 -9.96 -8.55 26.14
N GLY A 128 -10.18 -9.75 25.59
CA GLY A 128 -9.42 -10.96 25.94
C GLY A 128 -9.70 -11.49 27.35
N GLY A 129 -10.89 -11.20 27.90
CA GLY A 129 -11.26 -11.52 29.27
C GLY A 129 -10.60 -10.63 30.34
N LEU A 130 -9.77 -9.66 29.95
CA LEU A 130 -9.07 -8.78 30.90
C LEU A 130 -10.05 -7.95 31.73
N LEU A 131 -11.21 -7.61 31.17
CA LEU A 131 -12.23 -6.78 31.82
C LEU A 131 -13.22 -7.58 32.68
N ALA A 132 -13.06 -8.89 32.76
CA ALA A 132 -13.86 -9.79 33.62
C ALA A 132 -13.28 -9.91 35.04
N SER A 133 -12.01 -9.51 35.23
CA SER A 133 -11.36 -9.49 36.53
C SER A 133 -11.93 -8.39 37.43
N THR A 134 -11.93 -8.63 38.75
CA THR A 134 -12.25 -7.61 39.75
C THR A 134 -11.12 -6.61 39.95
N ASN A 135 -9.93 -6.88 39.40
CA ASN A 135 -8.78 -5.97 39.49
C ASN A 135 -8.97 -4.84 38.48
N SER A 136 -8.80 -3.58 38.92
CA SER A 136 -8.83 -2.38 38.06
C SER A 136 -7.55 -2.19 37.23
N MET A 137 -6.83 -3.28 36.95
CA MET A 137 -5.53 -3.26 36.29
C MET A 137 -5.23 -4.60 35.62
N ALA A 138 -4.69 -4.55 34.41
CA ALA A 138 -4.19 -5.72 33.68
C ALA A 138 -2.88 -5.42 32.94
N ALA A 139 -1.99 -6.40 32.90
CA ALA A 139 -0.79 -6.34 32.07
C ALA A 139 -1.07 -6.91 30.67
N MET A 140 -0.48 -6.30 29.65
CA MET A 140 -0.63 -6.69 28.26
C MET A 140 0.74 -7.02 27.66
N PRO A 141 0.87 -8.11 26.89
CA PRO A 141 2.10 -8.45 26.18
C PRO A 141 2.27 -7.62 24.89
N LEU A 142 1.98 -6.31 24.96
CA LEU A 142 2.11 -5.37 23.85
C LEU A 142 3.07 -4.25 24.22
N SER A 143 3.86 -3.76 23.26
CA SER A 143 4.67 -2.55 23.46
C SER A 143 3.78 -1.32 23.68
N SER A 144 4.32 -0.28 24.31
CA SER A 144 3.56 0.96 24.52
C SER A 144 3.11 1.58 23.20
N THR A 145 3.91 1.52 22.13
CA THR A 145 3.53 2.05 20.81
C THR A 145 2.31 1.34 20.23
N VAL A 146 2.31 0.00 20.24
CA VAL A 146 1.20 -0.82 19.72
C VAL A 146 -0.05 -0.63 20.56
N LEU A 147 0.07 -0.67 21.89
CA LEU A 147 -1.07 -0.44 22.78
C LEU A 147 -1.62 0.99 22.63
N ASN A 148 -0.76 2.00 22.52
CA ASN A 148 -1.17 3.37 22.31
C ASN A 148 -1.96 3.49 21.00
N MET A 149 -1.46 2.91 19.90
CA MET A 149 -2.14 2.95 18.61
C MET A 149 -3.51 2.23 18.66
N LEU A 150 -3.58 1.08 19.34
CA LEU A 150 -4.84 0.36 19.53
C LEU A 150 -5.87 1.22 20.29
N LEU A 151 -5.46 1.88 21.37
CA LEU A 151 -6.33 2.75 22.16
C LEU A 151 -6.72 4.01 21.39
N HIS A 152 -5.81 4.65 20.67
CA HIS A 152 -6.14 5.78 19.80
C HIS A 152 -7.23 5.39 18.79
N THR A 153 -7.12 4.19 18.20
CA THR A 153 -8.11 3.66 17.25
C THR A 153 -9.47 3.45 17.91
N ILE A 154 -9.53 2.82 19.09
CA ILE A 154 -10.79 2.57 19.83
C ILE A 154 -11.47 3.87 20.26
N TYR A 155 -10.68 4.86 20.71
CA TYR A 155 -11.20 6.14 21.19
C TYR A 155 -11.40 7.17 20.07
N GLY A 156 -11.02 6.86 18.82
CA GLY A 156 -11.13 7.78 17.68
C GLY A 156 -10.27 9.03 17.81
N LEU A 157 -9.09 8.90 18.44
CA LEU A 157 -8.19 10.03 18.71
C LEU A 157 -7.02 10.05 17.74
N SER A 158 -6.71 11.19 17.16
CA SER A 158 -5.57 11.30 16.25
C SER A 158 -4.27 10.82 16.91
N ALA A 159 -3.55 9.94 16.22
CA ALA A 159 -2.23 9.44 16.61
C ALA A 159 -1.09 10.06 15.79
N ALA A 160 -1.37 11.10 14.99
CA ALA A 160 -0.44 11.68 14.03
C ALA A 160 0.90 12.12 14.66
N GLN A 161 0.88 12.61 15.90
CA GLN A 161 2.08 13.07 16.61
C GLN A 161 3.08 11.96 16.95
N TYR A 162 2.64 10.70 16.97
CA TYR A 162 3.48 9.56 17.34
C TYR A 162 4.23 8.96 16.14
N ALA A 163 3.75 9.23 14.91
CA ALA A 163 4.34 8.75 13.67
C ALA A 163 4.80 7.27 13.73
N PRO A 164 3.92 6.32 14.12
CA PRO A 164 4.28 4.91 14.33
C PRO A 164 4.92 4.30 13.08
N ALA A 165 5.87 3.37 13.26
CA ALA A 165 6.47 2.64 12.15
C ALA A 165 5.45 1.69 11.50
N VAL A 166 5.67 1.32 10.24
CA VAL A 166 4.76 0.37 9.55
C VAL A 166 4.71 -0.97 10.30
N ASP A 167 5.83 -1.41 10.88
CA ASP A 167 5.88 -2.63 11.71
C ASP A 167 5.01 -2.51 12.97
N ASP A 168 4.96 -1.34 13.61
CA ASP A 168 4.08 -1.10 14.77
C ASP A 168 2.60 -1.07 14.36
N LEU A 169 2.31 -0.55 13.17
CA LEU A 169 0.95 -0.55 12.60
C LEU A 169 0.48 -1.97 12.27
N ALA A 170 1.37 -2.80 11.70
CA ALA A 170 1.14 -4.21 11.46
C ALA A 170 0.89 -4.97 12.77
N ALA A 171 1.76 -4.79 13.76
CA ALA A 171 1.59 -5.38 15.08
C ALA A 171 0.29 -4.91 15.77
N THR A 172 -0.18 -3.70 15.52
CA THR A 172 -1.47 -3.20 16.03
C THR A 172 -2.66 -3.94 15.41
N ILE A 173 -2.61 -4.21 14.11
CA ILE A 173 -3.64 -4.98 13.40
C ILE A 173 -3.64 -6.43 13.91
N ASP A 174 -2.48 -7.07 14.00
CA ASP A 174 -2.37 -8.46 14.47
C ASP A 174 -2.78 -8.62 15.94
N ALA A 175 -2.46 -7.62 16.77
CA ALA A 175 -2.84 -7.61 18.18
C ALA A 175 -4.35 -7.47 18.39
N SER A 176 -5.12 -7.04 17.38
CA SER A 176 -6.54 -6.70 17.55
C SER A 176 -7.44 -7.91 17.81
N GLU A 177 -7.21 -9.02 17.11
CA GLU A 177 -8.04 -10.22 17.12
C GLU A 177 -8.07 -10.89 18.52
N PRO A 178 -6.92 -11.10 19.21
CA PRO A 178 -6.92 -11.64 20.58
C PRO A 178 -7.79 -10.85 21.57
N TYR A 179 -7.93 -9.54 21.40
CA TYR A 179 -8.76 -8.69 22.25
C TYR A 179 -10.18 -8.48 21.70
N GLY A 180 -10.59 -9.26 20.70
CA GLY A 180 -11.94 -9.26 20.16
C GLY A 180 -12.30 -7.95 19.47
N LEU A 181 -11.31 -7.25 18.91
CA LEU A 181 -11.50 -6.00 18.19
C LEU A 181 -11.59 -6.31 16.69
N SER A 182 -12.60 -5.78 16.02
CA SER A 182 -12.71 -5.88 14.56
C SER A 182 -12.05 -4.67 13.91
N MET A 183 -10.87 -4.85 13.31
CA MET A 183 -10.20 -3.77 12.57
C MET A 183 -11.00 -3.29 11.36
N GLU A 184 -11.76 -4.19 10.73
CA GLU A 184 -12.69 -3.82 9.65
C GLU A 184 -13.74 -2.79 10.13
N VAL A 185 -14.19 -2.87 11.38
CA VAL A 185 -15.14 -1.90 11.94
C VAL A 185 -14.43 -0.65 12.47
N LEU A 186 -13.29 -0.82 13.14
CA LEU A 186 -12.58 0.27 13.82
C LEU A 186 -11.74 1.15 12.87
N ALA A 187 -11.33 0.61 11.73
CA ALA A 187 -10.39 1.26 10.81
C ALA A 187 -10.90 1.41 9.38
N CYS A 188 -12.18 1.11 9.09
CA CYS A 188 -12.75 1.33 7.76
C CYS A 188 -12.87 2.81 7.39
N HIS A 189 -13.17 3.68 8.35
CA HIS A 189 -13.46 5.08 8.03
C HIS A 189 -12.18 5.90 7.88
N PRO A 190 -12.10 6.83 6.91
CA PRO A 190 -10.92 7.68 6.70
C PRO A 190 -10.51 8.55 7.90
N THR A 191 -11.44 8.80 8.83
CA THR A 191 -11.16 9.53 10.08
C THR A 191 -10.63 8.62 11.20
N SER A 192 -10.49 7.32 10.94
CA SER A 192 -9.90 6.41 11.91
C SER A 192 -8.42 6.72 12.06
N PRO A 193 -7.91 6.84 13.29
CA PRO A 193 -6.48 7.12 13.52
C PRO A 193 -5.55 6.10 12.88
N LEU A 194 -5.96 4.83 12.81
CA LEU A 194 -5.17 3.78 12.16
C LEU A 194 -5.14 3.96 10.64
N PHE A 195 -6.29 4.29 10.04
CA PHE A 195 -6.40 4.60 8.61
C PHE A 195 -5.47 5.77 8.23
N GLU A 196 -5.56 6.88 8.96
CA GLU A 196 -4.72 8.05 8.73
C GLU A 196 -3.23 7.74 8.92
N ALA A 197 -2.89 6.96 9.95
CA ALA A 197 -1.51 6.57 10.23
C ALA A 197 -0.91 5.73 9.09
N ILE A 198 -1.64 4.71 8.60
CA ILE A 198 -1.19 3.89 7.46
C ILE A 198 -1.08 4.75 6.20
N LEU A 199 -2.10 5.57 5.91
CA LEU A 199 -2.10 6.42 4.72
C LEU A 199 -0.93 7.42 4.72
N SER A 200 -0.54 7.95 5.88
CA SER A 200 0.60 8.87 6.00
C SER A 200 1.94 8.24 5.62
N ARG A 201 2.06 6.91 5.71
CA ARG A 201 3.26 6.14 5.35
C ARG A 201 3.30 5.70 3.88
N ALA A 202 2.15 5.66 3.22
CA ALA A 202 1.99 5.16 1.85
C ALA A 202 2.91 5.82 0.79
N PRO A 203 3.17 7.15 0.82
CA PRO A 203 4.09 7.75 -0.16
C PRO A 203 5.53 7.24 -0.06
N SER A 204 5.98 6.84 1.13
CA SER A 204 7.33 6.34 1.38
C SER A 204 7.45 4.82 1.30
N GLN A 205 6.40 4.10 1.68
CA GLN A 205 6.39 2.64 1.81
C GLN A 205 5.08 2.07 1.21
N PRO A 206 4.86 2.24 -0.11
CA PRO A 206 3.56 1.97 -0.74
C PRO A 206 3.20 0.49 -0.74
N LEU A 207 4.19 -0.40 -0.94
CA LEU A 207 3.95 -1.84 -0.98
C LEU A 207 3.55 -2.35 0.40
N GLU A 208 4.29 -1.97 1.43
CA GLU A 208 4.05 -2.39 2.81
C GLU A 208 2.70 -1.88 3.32
N CYS A 209 2.36 -0.62 3.03
CA CYS A 209 1.06 -0.06 3.43
C CYS A 209 -0.11 -0.69 2.66
N TYR A 210 0.07 -1.01 1.37
CA TYR A 210 -0.95 -1.70 0.58
C TYR A 210 -1.15 -3.14 1.08
N SER A 211 -0.07 -3.87 1.34
CA SER A 211 -0.10 -5.21 1.94
C SER A 211 -0.81 -5.19 3.29
N LEU A 212 -0.52 -4.19 4.13
CA LEU A 212 -1.15 -4.06 5.43
C LEU A 212 -2.65 -3.76 5.35
N ALA A 213 -3.06 -2.87 4.43
CA ALA A 213 -4.48 -2.59 4.20
C ALA A 213 -5.23 -3.84 3.70
N ALA A 214 -4.59 -4.62 2.83
CA ALA A 214 -5.11 -5.87 2.31
C ALA A 214 -5.25 -6.95 3.39
N HIS A 215 -4.23 -7.13 4.23
CA HIS A 215 -4.25 -8.04 5.39
C HIS A 215 -5.39 -7.72 6.36
N ALA A 216 -5.59 -6.44 6.64
CA ALA A 216 -6.69 -5.95 7.46
C ALA A 216 -8.06 -5.90 6.74
N LYS A 217 -8.12 -6.28 5.45
CA LYS A 217 -9.32 -6.22 4.59
C LYS A 217 -9.95 -4.83 4.51
N LEU A 218 -9.13 -3.78 4.59
CA LEU A 218 -9.55 -2.39 4.52
C LEU A 218 -9.60 -1.94 3.06
N GLU A 219 -10.70 -2.26 2.38
CA GLU A 219 -10.88 -2.01 0.93
C GLU A 219 -10.69 -0.54 0.55
N ASP A 220 -11.32 0.38 1.28
CA ASP A 220 -11.22 1.82 1.01
C ASP A 220 -9.78 2.32 1.17
N LEU A 221 -9.06 1.82 2.17
CA LEU A 221 -7.66 2.17 2.42
C LEU A 221 -6.76 1.65 1.29
N ALA A 222 -6.94 0.39 0.89
CA ALA A 222 -6.21 -0.20 -0.24
C ALA A 222 -6.47 0.58 -1.54
N GLY A 223 -7.71 1.04 -1.76
CA GLY A 223 -8.09 1.91 -2.86
C GLY A 223 -7.31 3.22 -2.87
N VAL A 224 -7.25 3.92 -1.73
CA VAL A 224 -6.53 5.20 -1.60
C VAL A 224 -5.01 5.01 -1.70
N ILE A 225 -4.45 3.87 -1.28
CA ILE A 225 -3.02 3.58 -1.35
C ILE A 225 -2.58 3.17 -2.76
N SER A 226 -3.44 2.48 -3.51
CA SER A 226 -3.08 1.89 -4.81
C SER A 226 -2.44 2.82 -5.85
N PRO A 227 -2.73 4.13 -5.94
CA PRO A 227 -2.00 5.02 -6.85
C PRO A 227 -0.51 5.14 -6.51
N TYR A 228 -0.14 5.04 -5.24
CA TYR A 228 1.27 5.10 -4.82
C TYR A 228 2.05 3.86 -5.27
N THR A 229 1.37 2.72 -5.44
CA THR A 229 2.00 1.48 -5.90
C THR A 229 2.36 1.54 -7.38
N LEU A 230 1.79 2.45 -8.18
CA LEU A 230 2.08 2.54 -9.62
C LEU A 230 3.55 2.84 -9.97
N SER A 231 4.32 3.34 -9.01
CA SER A 231 5.77 3.56 -9.15
C SER A 231 6.60 2.31 -8.83
N LEU A 232 5.98 1.29 -8.23
CA LEU A 232 6.63 0.04 -7.83
C LEU A 232 6.91 -0.84 -9.05
N PRO A 233 8.14 -1.35 -9.21
CA PRO A 233 8.41 -2.46 -10.12
C PRO A 233 7.73 -3.73 -9.60
N LEU A 234 6.83 -4.33 -10.40
CA LEU A 234 6.17 -5.58 -10.04
C LEU A 234 7.12 -6.74 -9.63
N PRO A 235 8.35 -6.86 -10.19
CA PRO A 235 9.31 -7.88 -9.74
C PRO A 235 9.78 -7.72 -8.29
N ASP A 236 9.62 -6.55 -7.68
CA ASP A 236 10.02 -6.29 -6.30
C ASP A 236 8.98 -6.80 -5.28
N VAL A 237 7.81 -7.29 -5.75
CA VAL A 237 6.81 -7.92 -4.89
C VAL A 237 7.32 -9.29 -4.45
N THR A 238 7.69 -9.40 -3.17
CA THR A 238 8.18 -10.64 -2.57
C THR A 238 7.04 -11.63 -2.26
N GLU A 239 7.40 -12.88 -1.99
CA GLU A 239 6.45 -13.91 -1.55
C GLU A 239 5.77 -13.53 -0.23
N GLU A 240 6.51 -12.95 0.72
CA GLU A 240 5.92 -12.52 1.99
C GLU A 240 4.85 -11.43 1.79
N ASN A 241 5.08 -10.50 0.85
CA ASN A 241 4.11 -9.48 0.48
C ASN A 241 2.87 -10.11 -0.18
N ALA A 242 3.06 -11.07 -1.08
CA ALA A 242 1.98 -11.77 -1.77
C ALA A 242 1.09 -12.56 -0.80
N GLU A 243 1.68 -13.23 0.18
CA GLU A 243 0.96 -13.95 1.25
C GLU A 243 0.19 -12.98 2.14
N CYS A 244 0.81 -11.87 2.56
CA CYS A 244 0.19 -10.85 3.40
C CYS A 244 -1.01 -10.17 2.72
N MET A 245 -0.88 -9.82 1.43
CA MET A 245 -1.98 -9.25 0.64
C MET A 245 -3.14 -10.24 0.43
N GLY A 246 -2.80 -11.51 0.26
CA GLY A 246 -3.73 -12.50 -0.26
C GLY A 246 -4.02 -12.33 -1.77
N PRO A 247 -4.68 -13.34 -2.38
CA PRO A 247 -4.80 -13.45 -3.83
C PRO A 247 -5.69 -12.37 -4.45
N SER A 248 -6.70 -11.87 -3.74
CA SER A 248 -7.62 -10.84 -4.25
C SER A 248 -6.91 -9.51 -4.49
N TYR A 249 -6.20 -9.02 -3.48
CA TYR A 249 -5.48 -7.74 -3.54
C TYR A 249 -4.24 -7.80 -4.41
N LEU A 250 -3.52 -8.94 -4.40
CA LEU A 250 -2.41 -9.17 -5.32
C LEU A 250 -2.87 -9.11 -6.77
N ARG A 251 -3.98 -9.80 -7.10
CA ARG A 251 -4.57 -9.75 -8.44
C ARG A 251 -4.94 -8.32 -8.81
N ARG A 252 -5.65 -7.59 -7.95
CA ARG A 252 -6.04 -6.19 -8.22
C ARG A 252 -4.82 -5.28 -8.47
N LEU A 253 -3.74 -5.44 -7.70
CA LEU A 253 -2.49 -4.71 -7.89
C LEU A 253 -1.87 -4.96 -9.28
N PHE A 254 -1.71 -6.23 -9.66
CA PHE A 254 -1.14 -6.58 -10.97
C PHE A 254 -2.01 -6.08 -12.13
N PHE A 255 -3.33 -6.23 -12.01
CA PHE A 255 -4.27 -5.78 -13.04
C PHE A 255 -4.32 -4.27 -13.17
N LEU A 256 -4.15 -3.52 -12.08
CA LEU A 256 -4.00 -2.07 -12.14
C LEU A 256 -2.75 -1.68 -12.97
N HIS A 257 -1.60 -2.31 -12.70
CA HIS A 257 -0.37 -2.02 -13.44
C HIS A 257 -0.45 -2.42 -14.91
N LEU A 258 -0.87 -3.66 -15.19
CA LEU A 258 -0.98 -4.19 -16.54
C LEU A 258 -2.06 -3.44 -17.34
N GLY A 259 -3.23 -3.22 -16.74
CA GLY A 259 -4.35 -2.51 -17.37
C GLY A 259 -3.98 -1.08 -17.76
N ARG A 260 -3.22 -0.37 -16.90
CA ARG A 260 -2.71 0.97 -17.24
C ARG A 260 -1.70 0.95 -18.38
N MET A 261 -0.79 -0.02 -18.40
CA MET A 261 0.17 -0.16 -19.50
C MET A 261 -0.50 -0.53 -20.82
N GLU A 262 -1.49 -1.42 -20.80
CA GLU A 262 -2.28 -1.75 -21.99
C GLU A 262 -3.11 -0.56 -22.47
N ALA A 263 -3.70 0.21 -21.54
CA ALA A 263 -4.40 1.44 -21.89
C ALA A 263 -3.47 2.46 -22.56
N LEU A 264 -2.25 2.63 -22.04
CA LEU A 264 -1.24 3.51 -22.64
C LEU A 264 -0.89 3.08 -24.06
N LYS A 265 -0.61 1.79 -24.28
CA LYS A 265 -0.32 1.23 -25.62
C LYS A 265 -1.47 1.48 -26.60
N ARG A 266 -2.71 1.22 -26.17
CA ARG A 266 -3.92 1.42 -26.98
C ARG A 266 -4.12 2.88 -27.35
N ILE A 267 -3.94 3.78 -26.39
CA ILE A 267 -4.05 5.24 -26.58
C ILE A 267 -3.01 5.71 -27.60
N LEU A 268 -1.76 5.28 -27.49
CA LEU A 268 -0.66 5.71 -28.37
C LEU A 268 -0.63 5.05 -29.75
N ARG A 269 -1.38 3.96 -29.97
CA ARG A 269 -1.34 3.18 -31.22
C ARG A 269 -1.68 3.99 -32.46
N ALA A 270 -2.67 4.89 -32.39
CA ALA A 270 -3.15 5.62 -33.56
C ALA A 270 -2.31 6.88 -33.83
N PRO A 271 -1.69 7.00 -35.03
CA PRO A 271 -0.92 8.17 -35.42
C PRO A 271 -1.82 9.41 -35.56
N PRO A 272 -1.23 10.62 -35.60
CA PRO A 272 -1.96 11.83 -35.96
C PRO A 272 -2.52 11.72 -37.39
N THR A 273 -3.68 12.31 -37.63
CA THR A 273 -4.24 12.37 -38.99
C THR A 273 -3.40 13.30 -39.85
N PRO A 274 -3.05 12.92 -41.10
CA PRO A 274 -2.32 13.79 -42.00
C PRO A 274 -3.17 15.01 -42.38
N HIS A 275 -2.51 16.15 -42.61
CA HIS A 275 -3.19 17.34 -43.10
C HIS A 275 -3.36 17.27 -44.63
N PRO A 276 -4.30 18.04 -45.23
CA PRO A 276 -4.43 18.13 -46.68
C PRO A 276 -3.13 18.63 -47.35
N PRO A 277 -2.77 18.17 -48.56
CA PRO A 277 -1.56 18.61 -49.24
C PRO A 277 -1.50 20.13 -49.41
N THR A 278 -0.33 20.68 -49.14
CA THR A 278 0.04 22.09 -49.30
C THR A 278 1.15 22.22 -50.35
N GLU A 279 1.52 23.44 -50.75
CA GLU A 279 2.58 23.65 -51.74
C GLU A 279 3.95 23.10 -51.27
N ASP A 280 4.19 23.11 -49.95
CA ASP A 280 5.48 22.76 -49.34
C ASP A 280 5.48 21.42 -48.58
N CYS A 281 4.33 20.75 -48.44
CA CYS A 281 4.20 19.48 -47.72
C CYS A 281 2.99 18.66 -48.20
N ASP A 282 3.18 17.36 -48.43
CA ASP A 282 2.16 16.41 -48.91
C ASP A 282 1.23 15.86 -47.82
N GLY A 283 1.35 16.36 -46.59
CA GLY A 283 0.59 15.90 -45.43
C GLY A 283 1.25 14.76 -44.65
N TYR A 284 2.35 14.20 -45.15
CA TYR A 284 3.12 13.14 -44.50
C TYR A 284 4.55 13.63 -44.23
N ALA A 285 4.78 14.27 -43.09
CA ALA A 285 6.15 14.36 -42.58
C ALA A 285 6.71 12.93 -42.37
N GLU A 286 8.04 12.74 -42.53
CA GLU A 286 8.70 11.42 -42.43
C GLU A 286 8.31 10.64 -41.15
N TYR A 287 8.05 11.33 -40.05
CA TYR A 287 7.67 10.76 -38.75
C TYR A 287 6.15 10.66 -38.49
N LEU A 288 5.31 11.27 -39.35
CA LEU A 288 3.86 11.08 -39.37
C LEU A 288 3.47 9.84 -40.19
N HIS A 289 4.45 9.20 -40.84
CA HIS A 289 4.24 7.91 -41.46
C HIS A 289 3.96 6.84 -40.38
N PRO A 290 3.00 5.92 -40.59
CA PRO A 290 2.59 4.95 -39.57
C PRO A 290 3.76 4.15 -38.96
N GLY A 291 4.75 3.76 -39.76
CA GLY A 291 5.93 3.02 -39.28
C GLY A 291 6.82 3.83 -38.34
N ALA A 292 7.10 5.10 -38.69
CA ALA A 292 7.93 5.98 -37.88
C ALA A 292 7.22 6.39 -36.58
N TRP A 293 5.90 6.60 -36.62
CA TRP A 293 5.10 6.83 -35.42
C TRP A 293 5.17 5.64 -34.45
N VAL A 294 4.99 4.41 -34.96
CA VAL A 294 5.07 3.19 -34.14
C VAL A 294 6.45 3.07 -33.49
N GLN A 295 7.53 3.37 -34.22
CA GLN A 295 8.88 3.35 -33.65
C GLN A 295 9.01 4.33 -32.47
N ARG A 296 8.62 5.60 -32.65
CA ARG A 296 8.76 6.64 -31.60
C ARG A 296 7.86 6.37 -30.40
N VAL A 297 6.64 5.92 -30.64
CA VAL A 297 5.75 5.47 -29.56
C VAL A 297 6.33 4.25 -28.85
N GLY A 298 6.95 3.33 -29.58
CA GLY A 298 7.67 2.19 -29.02
C GLY A 298 8.76 2.62 -28.03
N GLU A 299 9.57 3.61 -28.39
CA GLU A 299 10.61 4.19 -27.51
C GLU A 299 10.00 4.83 -26.25
N ILE A 300 8.87 5.53 -26.39
CA ILE A 300 8.14 6.12 -25.26
C ILE A 300 7.62 5.02 -24.32
N VAL A 301 6.97 3.99 -24.88
CA VAL A 301 6.38 2.88 -24.11
C VAL A 301 7.44 2.03 -23.43
N TRP A 302 8.58 1.81 -24.08
CA TRP A 302 9.69 1.03 -23.52
C TRP A 302 10.23 1.63 -22.21
N GLY A 303 10.31 2.96 -22.16
CA GLY A 303 10.73 3.70 -20.96
C GLY A 303 9.57 4.21 -20.09
N ALA A 304 8.33 3.76 -20.34
CA ALA A 304 7.17 4.21 -19.59
C ALA A 304 6.95 3.36 -18.34
N SER A 305 6.38 3.98 -17.31
CA SER A 305 5.85 3.30 -16.13
C SER A 305 4.32 3.49 -16.06
N PRO A 306 3.61 2.63 -15.31
CA PRO A 306 2.18 2.83 -15.04
C PRO A 306 1.87 4.19 -14.40
N ASN A 307 2.86 4.81 -13.74
CA ASN A 307 2.78 6.14 -13.14
C ASN A 307 3.20 7.29 -14.07
N ILE A 308 3.32 7.09 -15.39
CA ILE A 308 3.64 8.20 -16.29
C ILE A 308 2.57 9.30 -16.20
N SER A 309 2.98 10.52 -15.87
CA SER A 309 2.06 11.65 -15.77
C SER A 309 1.65 12.17 -17.15
N SER A 310 0.45 12.76 -17.25
CA SER A 310 -0.03 13.42 -18.46
C SER A 310 0.94 14.47 -19.01
N ILE A 311 1.58 15.24 -18.12
CA ILE A 311 2.57 16.27 -18.49
C ILE A 311 3.83 15.64 -19.09
N SER A 312 4.32 14.55 -18.49
CA SER A 312 5.49 13.81 -19.02
C SER A 312 5.17 13.23 -20.40
N LEU A 313 3.97 12.66 -20.56
CA LEU A 313 3.51 12.11 -21.83
C LEU A 313 3.38 13.20 -22.90
N GLU A 314 2.75 14.33 -22.57
CA GLU A 314 2.62 15.50 -23.45
C GLU A 314 3.99 16.01 -23.91
N THR A 315 4.94 16.14 -22.99
CA THR A 315 6.29 16.63 -23.27
C THR A 315 7.03 15.70 -24.24
N ARG A 316 6.97 14.38 -24.01
CA ARG A 316 7.60 13.37 -24.86
C ARG A 316 7.00 13.35 -26.26
N LEU A 317 5.66 13.41 -26.37
CA LEU A 317 4.98 13.40 -27.66
C LEU A 317 5.16 14.71 -28.43
N SER A 318 5.19 15.85 -27.73
CA SER A 318 5.38 17.17 -28.36
C SER A 318 6.81 17.34 -28.90
N ALA A 319 7.78 16.61 -28.35
CA ALA A 319 9.14 16.61 -28.88
C ALA A 319 9.21 16.07 -30.32
N ILE A 320 8.30 15.15 -30.70
CA ILE A 320 8.20 14.62 -32.07
C ILE A 320 7.89 15.75 -33.07
N GLY A 321 7.10 16.76 -32.65
CA GLY A 321 6.73 17.89 -33.51
C GLY A 321 7.89 18.84 -33.83
N LYS A 322 8.95 18.83 -33.03
CA LYS A 322 10.14 19.68 -33.24
C LYS A 322 11.03 19.18 -34.38
N GLU A 323 10.72 18.02 -34.95
CA GLU A 323 11.49 17.40 -36.03
C GLU A 323 10.98 17.81 -37.42
N THR A 324 9.93 18.63 -37.50
CA THR A 324 9.50 19.27 -38.75
C THR A 324 9.50 20.77 -38.65
N ASP A 325 9.70 21.40 -39.80
CA ASP A 325 9.44 22.82 -40.01
C ASP A 325 8.00 23.09 -40.51
N CYS A 326 7.22 22.06 -40.85
CA CYS A 326 5.84 22.20 -41.31
C CYS A 326 4.88 22.54 -40.16
N THR A 327 4.33 23.76 -40.17
CA THR A 327 3.42 24.27 -39.14
C THR A 327 2.09 23.50 -39.08
N GLU A 328 1.57 23.04 -40.22
CA GLU A 328 0.34 22.23 -40.28
C GLU A 328 0.56 20.84 -39.66
N CYS A 329 1.67 20.17 -39.97
CA CYS A 329 2.05 18.91 -39.32
C CYS A 329 2.16 19.06 -37.79
N GLN A 330 2.76 20.15 -37.32
CA GLN A 330 2.85 20.47 -35.89
C GLN A 330 1.46 20.69 -35.28
N HIS A 331 0.56 21.40 -35.98
CA HIS A 331 -0.80 21.66 -35.51
C HIS A 331 -1.62 20.38 -35.35
N TYR A 332 -1.61 19.49 -36.35
CA TYR A 332 -2.32 18.21 -36.30
C TYR A 332 -1.75 17.26 -35.24
N LEU A 333 -0.42 17.25 -35.07
CA LEU A 333 0.22 16.53 -33.98
C LEU A 333 -0.21 17.08 -32.62
N ALA A 334 -0.15 18.40 -32.40
CA ALA A 334 -0.54 19.03 -31.14
C ALA A 334 -2.00 18.71 -30.78
N HIS A 335 -2.90 18.74 -31.78
CA HIS A 335 -4.28 18.31 -31.59
C HIS A 335 -4.38 16.83 -31.16
N ARG A 336 -3.62 15.94 -31.80
CA ARG A 336 -3.57 14.52 -31.40
C ARG A 336 -3.01 14.34 -29.99
N VAL A 337 -1.94 15.05 -29.63
CA VAL A 337 -1.34 15.00 -28.29
C VAL A 337 -2.34 15.44 -27.23
N LYS A 338 -3.07 16.53 -27.45
CA LYS A 338 -4.11 16.97 -26.53
C LYS A 338 -5.20 15.91 -26.32
N LYS A 339 -5.61 15.23 -27.39
CA LYS A 339 -6.55 14.11 -27.31
C LYS A 339 -5.97 12.94 -26.52
N LEU A 340 -4.73 12.53 -26.80
CA LEU A 340 -4.00 11.46 -26.08
C LEU A 340 -3.91 11.74 -24.58
N VAL A 341 -3.56 12.97 -24.22
CA VAL A 341 -3.43 13.42 -22.82
C VAL A 341 -4.77 13.37 -22.11
N THR A 342 -5.84 13.77 -22.80
CA THR A 342 -7.20 13.70 -22.27
C THR A 342 -7.61 12.24 -22.06
N GLU A 343 -7.43 11.38 -23.07
CA GLU A 343 -7.68 9.94 -22.97
C GLU A 343 -6.89 9.30 -21.82
N TRP A 344 -5.62 9.66 -21.65
CA TRP A 344 -4.76 9.14 -20.57
C TRP A 344 -5.21 9.59 -19.18
N SER A 345 -5.65 10.84 -19.03
CA SER A 345 -6.17 11.36 -17.74
C SER A 345 -7.43 10.64 -17.25
N LEU A 346 -8.17 9.99 -18.16
CA LEU A 346 -9.38 9.21 -17.83
C LEU A 346 -9.06 7.75 -17.47
N VAL A 347 -7.82 7.30 -17.65
CA VAL A 347 -7.43 5.93 -17.32
C VAL A 347 -7.37 5.74 -15.80
N LYS A 348 -8.15 4.78 -15.29
CA LYS A 348 -8.21 4.38 -13.88
C LYS A 348 -6.80 4.22 -13.28
N ASN A 349 -6.56 4.86 -12.13
CA ASN A 349 -5.28 4.84 -11.42
C ASN A 349 -5.38 4.24 -10.01
N THR A 350 -6.55 3.74 -9.63
CA THR A 350 -6.81 3.02 -8.37
C THR A 350 -7.32 1.62 -8.66
N ILE A 351 -7.25 0.72 -7.67
CA ILE A 351 -7.88 -0.62 -7.76
C ILE A 351 -9.40 -0.55 -7.80
#